data_AF-A0A958ZCN1-F1
#
_entry.id   AF-A0A958ZCN1-F1
#
_cell.length_a   1.000
_cell.length_b   1.000
_cell.length_c   1.000
_cell.angle_alpha   90.00
_cell.angle_beta   90.00
_cell.angle_gamma   90.00
#
_symmetry.space_group_name_H-M   'P 1'
#
loop_
_entity.id
_entity.type
_entity.pdbx_description
1 polymer ?
#
loop_
_entity_poly.entity_id
_entity_poly.type
_entity_poly.pdbx_seq_one_letter_code
_entity_poly.pdbx_strand_id
1 'polypeptide(L)' 'MKYKLNTHYKKIIADTVTPVSIYLKVRDKFPNSILLESSDYHTSDNSFSYIC' A
#
# COMPACT_ATOMS: atom_id res chain seq x y z
N MET A 1 8.75 -24.10 14.33
CA MET A 1 7.99 -24.41 13.09
C MET A 1 8.34 -23.38 12.04
N LYS A 2 8.71 -23.79 10.81
CA LYS A 2 8.83 -22.86 9.67
C LYS A 2 7.49 -22.81 8.94
N TYR A 3 6.84 -21.66 8.97
CA TYR A 3 5.63 -21.42 8.18
C TYR A 3 6.01 -21.06 6.75
N LYS A 4 5.39 -21.72 5.76
CA LYS A 4 5.51 -21.33 4.36
C LYS A 4 4.43 -20.30 4.05
N LEU A 5 4.85 -19.08 3.73
CA LEU A 5 3.95 -18.03 3.27
C LEU A 5 3.84 -18.12 1.75
N ASN A 6 2.62 -18.31 1.25
CA ASN A 6 2.32 -18.25 -0.17
C ASN A 6 1.71 -16.87 -0.46
N THR A 7 2.32 -16.09 -1.36
CA THR A 7 1.84 -14.77 -1.74
C THR A 7 1.46 -14.76 -3.22
N HIS A 8 0.37 -14.06 -3.54
CA HIS A 8 -0.03 -13.78 -4.90
C HIS A 8 0.09 -12.27 -5.11
N TYR A 9 0.82 -11.84 -6.14
CA TYR A 9 1.03 -10.43 -6.42
C TYR A 9 0.93 -10.14 -7.91
N LYS A 10 0.57 -8.91 -8.25
CA LYS A 10 0.57 -8.38 -9.61
C LYS A 10 1.13 -6.97 -9.60
N LYS A 11 2.08 -6.70 -10.48
CA LYS A 11 2.59 -5.34 -10.71
C LYS A 11 1.78 -4.69 -11.84
N ILE A 12 1.32 -3.47 -11.60
CA ILE A 12 0.54 -2.67 -12.56
C ILE A 12 1.10 -1.25 -12.61
N ILE A 13 0.84 -0.55 -13.72
CA ILE A 13 1.16 0.88 -13.86
C ILE A 13 0.13 1.69 -13.06
N ALA A 14 0.60 2.72 -12.37
CA ALA A 14 -0.16 3.45 -11.36
C ALA A 14 0.12 4.97 -11.40
N ASP A 15 0.62 5.50 -12.52
CA ASP A 15 1.12 6.88 -12.63
C ASP A 15 0.06 7.96 -12.38
N THR A 16 -1.22 7.60 -12.42
CA THR A 16 -2.36 8.50 -12.20
C THR A 16 -3.06 8.32 -10.86
N VAL A 17 -2.59 7.40 -10.02
CA VAL A 17 -3.20 7.11 -8.71
C VAL A 17 -2.26 7.50 -7.58
N THR A 18 -2.84 8.04 -6.51
CA THR A 18 -2.10 8.34 -5.28
C THR A 18 -2.47 7.34 -4.19
N PRO A 19 -1.56 7.02 -3.25
CA PRO A 19 -1.87 6.10 -2.15
C PRO A 19 -3.11 6.53 -1.34
N VAL A 20 -3.23 7.83 -1.03
CA VAL A 20 -4.41 8.40 -0.34
C VAL A 20 -5.69 8.16 -1.14
N SER A 21 -5.67 8.36 -2.46
CA SER A 21 -6.87 8.13 -3.30
C SER A 21 -7.32 6.66 -3.29
N ILE A 22 -6.38 5.72 -3.21
CA ILE A 22 -6.68 4.29 -3.12
C ILE A 22 -7.22 3.95 -1.74
N TYR A 23 -6.59 4.48 -0.68
CA TYR A 23 -7.01 4.25 0.69
C TYR A 23 -8.46 4.69 0.93
N LEU A 24 -8.86 5.88 0.46
CA LEU A 24 -10.24 6.36 0.61
C LEU A 24 -11.24 5.38 -0.03
N LYS A 25 -10.93 4.85 -1.22
CA LYS A 25 -11.78 3.85 -1.89
C LYS A 25 -11.89 2.54 -1.11
N VAL A 26 -10.81 2.10 -0.47
CA VAL A 26 -10.79 0.88 0.35
C VAL A 26 -11.58 1.10 1.64
N ARG A 27 -11.34 2.22 2.34
CA ARG A 27 -12.02 2.62 3.57
C ARG A 27 -13.53 2.69 3.42
N ASP A 28 -13.99 3.22 2.29
CA ASP A 28 -15.43 3.36 2.04
C ASP A 28 -16.11 2.01 1.81
N LYS A 29 -15.34 0.94 1.54
CA LYS A 29 -15.84 -0.42 1.28
C LYS A 29 -15.57 -1.40 2.42
N PHE A 30 -14.50 -1.22 3.17
CA PHE A 30 -14.04 -2.16 4.20
C PHE A 30 -13.75 -1.43 5.52
N PRO A 31 -14.34 -1.86 6.65
CA PRO A 31 -14.04 -1.28 7.96
C PRO A 31 -12.61 -1.63 8.40
N ASN A 32 -12.05 -0.80 9.28
CA ASN A 32 -10.70 -0.98 9.86
C ASN A 32 -9.55 -1.00 8.83
N SER A 33 -9.75 -0.37 7.69
CA SER A 33 -8.70 -0.15 6.71
C SER A 33 -7.58 0.72 7.26
N ILE A 34 -6.34 0.48 6.84
CA ILE A 34 -5.13 1.18 7.32
C ILE A 34 -4.34 1.71 6.13
N LEU A 35 -3.77 2.91 6.29
CA LEU A 35 -2.77 3.49 5.40
C LEU A 35 -1.48 3.74 6.18
N LEU A 36 -0.37 3.19 5.69
CA LEU A 36 0.97 3.39 6.26
C LEU A 36 1.86 4.00 5.18
N GLU A 37 2.39 5.20 5.43
CA GLU A 37 3.25 5.92 4.49
C GLU A 37 4.60 6.26 5.12
N SER A 38 5.65 6.23 4.31
CA SER A 38 6.96 6.75 4.73
C SER A 38 6.90 8.27 4.86
N SER A 39 7.38 8.78 5.99
CA SER A 39 7.53 10.23 6.24
C SER A 39 8.86 10.78 5.73
N ASP A 40 9.76 9.93 5.23
CA ASP A 40 11.11 10.33 4.85
C ASP A 40 11.14 10.83 3.40
N TYR A 41 11.01 12.15 3.25
CA TYR A 41 11.03 12.85 1.96
C TYR A 41 12.44 12.98 1.38
N HIS A 42 13.49 12.63 2.12
CA HIS A 42 14.88 12.89 1.71
C HIS A 42 15.50 11.77 0.85
N THR A 43 14.87 10.60 0.76
CA THR A 43 15.37 9.48 -0.06
C THR A 43 14.22 8.85 -0.87
N SER A 44 14.21 9.13 -2.18
CA SER A 44 13.23 8.59 -3.14
C SER A 44 13.24 7.06 -3.22
N ASP A 45 14.37 6.44 -2.86
CA ASP A 45 14.62 5.02 -3.11
C ASP A 45 13.82 4.06 -2.21
N ASN A 46 13.19 4.54 -1.14
CA ASN A 46 12.38 3.73 -0.20
C ASN A 46 11.01 4.36 0.13
N SER A 47 10.47 5.19 -0.76
CA SER A 47 9.16 5.83 -0.59
C SER A 47 8.00 4.90 -0.95
N PHE A 48 7.62 4.00 -0.03
CA PHE A 48 6.48 3.09 -0.21
C PHE A 48 5.30 3.45 0.68
N SER A 49 4.10 3.23 0.15
CA SER A 49 2.84 3.27 0.90
C SER A 49 2.19 1.90 0.90
N TYR A 50 1.70 1.47 2.07
CA TYR A 50 0.99 0.21 2.27
C TYR A 50 -0.46 0.48 2.65
N ILE A 51 -1.39 -0.26 2.04
CA ILE A 51 -2.83 -0.15 2.26
C ILE A 51 -3.38 -1.53 2.59
N CYS A 52 -4.21 -1.62 3.63
CA CYS A 52 -4.88 -2.84 4.08
C CYS A 52 -6.37 -2.56 4.31
#